data_AF-A0A250XPD3-F1
#
_entry.id   AF-A0A250XPD3-F1
#
_cell.length_a   1.000
_cell.length_b   1.000
_cell.length_c   1.000
_cell.angle_alpha   90.00
_cell.angle_beta   90.00
_cell.angle_gamma   90.00
#
_symmetry.space_group_name_H-M   'P 1'
#
loop_
_entity.id
_entity.type
_entity.pdbx_description
1 polymer ?
#
loop_
_entity_poly.entity_id
_entity_poly.type
_entity_poly.pdbx_seq_one_letter_code
_entity_poly.pdbx_strand_id
1 'polypeptide(L)'
;MAVEKTAKDISLICTKDKRILEEDRRSELLDLLRAFVQPNENPNLSSNFNIPGADPVHVFIEILLQRSVQKDAEAVHLLLRSLKILSRKQDNRCIIGADGIMAVLLSLSPPLTPKIAAEGANVLLNVCYEPQNVSALLNTTGVQQLVGFLSDDDPDLQANAAGAIQSICFQPLGRQRVCDLGGIQNLLPLLGCNHPKVVTRAAGAIHNLSSDSESIRLIRKYAGIPRLLLLLSDTNVAVAGSAAGALQNVSRELASRLLIREMDAIPALAMLLSCEDVHAQVCAAGALLNILGPDLEGGMYGPRADRRSLGRMMSLVMAASMVFDGVYEKRPEIV
;
A
#
# COMPACT_ATOMS: atom_id res chain seq x y z
N MET A 1 -5.99 9.06 28.73
CA MET A 1 -7.21 9.56 29.42
C MET A 1 -8.49 9.51 28.57
N ALA A 2 -8.65 10.28 27.48
CA ALA A 2 -9.92 10.31 26.74
C ALA A 2 -10.27 8.95 26.10
N VAL A 3 -9.30 8.33 25.41
CA VAL A 3 -9.51 7.03 24.73
C VAL A 3 -9.70 5.89 25.72
N GLU A 4 -8.94 5.87 26.81
CA GLU A 4 -9.12 4.88 27.88
C GLU A 4 -10.48 5.01 28.56
N LYS A 5 -10.96 6.25 28.77
CA LYS A 5 -12.30 6.49 29.29
C LYS A 5 -13.36 5.98 28.32
N THR A 6 -13.29 6.39 27.05
CA THR A 6 -14.21 5.91 26.01
C THR A 6 -14.20 4.38 25.95
N ALA A 7 -13.04 3.73 25.94
CA ALA A 7 -12.94 2.28 25.90
C ALA A 7 -13.54 1.60 27.14
N LYS A 8 -13.33 2.16 28.34
CA LYS A 8 -13.97 1.67 29.57
C LYS A 8 -15.49 1.78 29.51
N ASP A 9 -16.00 2.94 29.08
CA ASP A 9 -17.44 3.21 28.97
C ASP A 9 -18.08 2.29 27.91
N ILE A 10 -17.42 2.15 26.75
CA ILE A 10 -17.82 1.26 25.66
C ILE A 10 -17.82 -0.22 26.09
N SER A 11 -16.78 -0.66 26.82
CA SER A 11 -16.66 -2.03 27.32
C SER A 11 -17.84 -2.38 28.23
N LEU A 12 -18.25 -1.46 29.12
CA LEU A 12 -19.36 -1.65 30.05
C LEU A 12 -20.68 -1.96 29.35
N ILE A 13 -20.96 -1.30 28.22
CA ILE A 13 -22.19 -1.44 27.44
C ILE A 13 -22.32 -2.84 26.82
N CYS A 14 -21.19 -3.40 26.37
CA CYS A 14 -21.14 -4.59 25.53
C CYS A 14 -20.87 -5.90 26.32
N THR A 15 -20.82 -5.83 27.66
CA THR A 15 -20.41 -6.94 28.56
C THR A 15 -21.35 -8.15 28.66
N LYS A 16 -22.46 -8.25 27.93
CA LYS A 16 -23.35 -9.42 28.00
C LYS A 16 -23.88 -9.80 26.62
N ASP A 17 -23.61 -11.05 26.22
CA ASP A 17 -24.08 -11.70 25.00
C ASP A 17 -25.62 -11.70 24.94
N LYS A 18 -26.17 -10.61 24.43
CA LYS A 18 -27.55 -10.50 23.99
C LYS A 18 -27.51 -10.52 22.47
N ARG A 19 -28.19 -11.50 21.88
CA ARG A 19 -28.31 -11.69 20.41
C ARG A 19 -28.85 -10.45 19.66
N ILE A 20 -29.31 -9.43 20.39
CA ILE A 20 -29.87 -8.15 19.94
C ILE A 20 -29.21 -7.05 20.79
N LEU A 21 -28.73 -5.98 20.15
CA LEU A 21 -28.27 -4.77 20.83
C LEU A 21 -29.53 -3.97 21.22
N GLU A 22 -29.82 -3.89 22.52
CA GLU A 22 -30.99 -3.14 23.03
C GLU A 22 -30.90 -1.67 22.61
N GLU A 23 -32.04 -1.04 22.32
CA GLU A 23 -32.10 0.30 21.71
C GLU A 23 -31.38 1.38 22.55
N ASP A 24 -31.56 1.36 23.87
CA ASP A 24 -30.87 2.28 24.79
C ASP A 24 -29.33 2.08 24.74
N ARG A 25 -28.89 0.82 24.77
CA ARG A 25 -27.45 0.46 24.68
C ARG A 25 -26.86 0.80 23.33
N ARG A 26 -27.64 0.63 22.26
CA ARG A 26 -27.26 1.03 20.90
C ARG A 26 -27.03 2.53 20.87
N SER A 27 -27.98 3.33 21.35
CA SER A 27 -27.84 4.79 21.35
C SER A 27 -26.60 5.23 22.11
N GLU A 28 -26.40 4.70 23.31
CA GLU A 28 -25.24 4.99 24.16
C GLU A 28 -23.91 4.63 23.47
N LEU A 29 -23.83 3.45 22.84
CA LEU A 29 -22.65 3.02 22.07
C LEU A 29 -22.35 3.98 20.93
N LEU A 30 -23.36 4.36 20.13
CA LEU A 30 -23.18 5.26 18.99
C LEU A 30 -22.71 6.64 19.44
N ASP A 31 -23.26 7.16 20.53
CA ASP A 31 -22.88 8.47 21.06
C ASP A 31 -21.43 8.47 21.56
N LEU A 32 -21.00 7.42 22.26
CA LEU A 32 -19.61 7.26 22.68
C LEU A 32 -18.66 7.15 21.48
N LEU A 33 -19.02 6.37 20.47
CA LEU A 33 -18.20 6.22 19.26
C LEU A 33 -18.10 7.54 18.48
N ARG A 34 -19.21 8.28 18.32
CA ARG A 34 -19.19 9.61 17.67
C ARG A 34 -18.32 10.60 18.45
N ALA A 35 -18.46 10.63 19.78
CA ALA A 35 -17.66 11.47 20.66
C ALA A 35 -16.16 11.15 20.60
N PHE A 36 -15.80 9.89 20.32
CA PHE A 36 -14.42 9.49 20.05
C PHE A 36 -13.95 9.89 18.65
N VAL A 37 -14.73 9.57 17.61
CA VAL A 37 -14.33 9.73 16.21
C VAL A 37 -14.15 11.20 15.85
N GLN A 38 -15.12 12.07 16.20
CA GLN A 38 -15.15 13.46 15.77
C GLN A 38 -13.87 14.26 16.11
N PRO A 39 -13.35 14.26 17.35
CA PRO A 39 -12.13 15.00 17.69
C PRO A 39 -10.85 14.33 17.18
N ASN A 40 -10.89 13.06 16.75
CA ASN A 40 -9.69 12.30 16.36
C ASN A 40 -9.60 12.03 14.85
N GLU A 41 -10.60 12.42 14.05
CA GLU A 41 -10.61 12.18 12.60
C GLU A 41 -9.42 12.85 11.91
N ASN A 42 -9.08 14.09 12.29
CA ASN A 42 -7.90 14.78 11.78
C ASN A 42 -6.67 14.47 12.66
N PRO A 43 -5.63 13.80 12.15
CA PRO A 43 -4.44 13.45 12.95
C PRO A 43 -3.73 14.68 13.52
N ASN A 44 -3.75 15.83 12.83
CA ASN A 44 -3.10 17.06 13.31
C ASN A 44 -3.81 17.71 14.49
N LEU A 45 -5.10 17.37 14.70
CA LEU A 45 -5.93 17.89 15.80
C LEU A 45 -6.18 16.84 16.88
N SER A 46 -5.81 15.58 16.63
CA SER A 46 -6.07 14.45 17.51
C SER A 46 -5.16 14.50 18.73
N SER A 47 -5.77 14.75 19.89
CA SER A 47 -5.06 14.63 21.17
C SER A 47 -4.64 13.19 21.45
N ASN A 48 -5.35 12.18 20.93
CA ASN A 48 -4.96 10.78 21.07
C ASN A 48 -3.71 10.43 20.28
N PHE A 49 -3.62 10.85 19.02
CA PHE A 49 -2.52 10.46 18.13
C PHE A 49 -1.15 10.90 18.67
N ASN A 50 -1.11 12.05 19.34
CA ASN A 50 0.10 12.63 19.91
C ASN A 50 0.51 12.02 21.27
N ILE A 51 -0.29 11.14 21.86
CA ILE A 51 0.03 10.47 23.12
C ILE A 51 0.74 9.14 22.81
N PRO A 52 2.00 8.96 23.27
CA PRO A 52 2.73 7.71 23.09
C PRO A 52 2.05 6.51 23.77
N GLY A 53 2.33 5.31 23.25
CA GLY A 53 1.87 4.05 23.81
C GLY A 53 0.58 3.51 23.19
N ALA A 54 0.30 2.26 23.54
CA ALA A 54 -0.85 1.51 23.08
C ALA A 54 -2.17 2.05 23.67
N ASP A 55 -3.19 2.05 22.82
CA ASP A 55 -4.57 2.25 23.21
C ASP A 55 -5.24 0.90 23.52
N PRO A 56 -6.39 0.88 24.22
CA PRO A 56 -7.17 -0.33 24.47
C PRO A 56 -7.93 -0.81 23.21
N VAL A 57 -7.22 -1.08 22.12
CA VAL A 57 -7.80 -1.42 20.81
C VAL A 57 -8.59 -2.74 20.83
N HIS A 58 -8.18 -3.68 21.69
CA HIS A 58 -8.88 -4.96 21.89
C HIS A 58 -10.38 -4.78 22.20
N VAL A 59 -10.75 -3.74 22.96
CA VAL A 59 -12.16 -3.45 23.28
C VAL A 59 -12.98 -3.18 22.02
N PHE A 60 -12.44 -2.40 21.08
CA PHE A 60 -13.12 -2.09 19.82
C PHE A 60 -13.24 -3.33 18.93
N ILE A 61 -12.23 -4.21 18.96
CA ILE A 61 -12.23 -5.47 18.21
C ILE A 61 -13.27 -6.44 18.78
N GLU A 62 -13.27 -6.65 20.10
CA GLU A 62 -14.23 -7.51 20.80
C GLU A 62 -15.67 -7.11 20.51
N ILE A 63 -15.95 -5.81 20.46
CA ILE A 63 -17.28 -5.28 20.16
C ILE A 63 -17.63 -5.44 18.69
N LEU A 64 -16.67 -5.17 17.80
CA LEU A 64 -16.89 -5.38 16.38
C LEU A 64 -17.17 -6.86 16.07
N LEU A 65 -16.57 -7.80 16.80
CA LEU A 65 -16.85 -9.24 16.66
C LEU A 65 -18.27 -9.65 17.10
N GLN A 66 -19.00 -8.80 17.83
CA GLN A 66 -20.34 -9.15 18.30
C GLN A 66 -21.33 -9.23 17.14
N ARG A 67 -22.07 -10.33 17.09
CA ARG A 67 -23.07 -10.58 16.02
C ARG A 67 -24.20 -9.53 16.00
N SER A 68 -24.56 -8.98 17.15
CA SER A 68 -25.55 -7.91 17.26
C SER A 68 -25.05 -6.62 16.61
N VAL A 69 -23.78 -6.27 16.85
CA VAL A 69 -23.10 -5.11 16.26
C VAL A 69 -22.89 -5.30 14.76
N GLN A 70 -22.47 -6.47 14.30
CA GLN A 70 -22.30 -6.77 12.87
C GLN A 70 -23.57 -6.59 12.02
N LYS A 71 -24.75 -6.58 12.64
CA LYS A 71 -26.02 -6.29 11.96
C LYS A 71 -26.39 -4.81 11.93
N ASP A 72 -25.67 -3.97 12.65
CA ASP A 72 -25.88 -2.53 12.74
C ASP A 72 -24.84 -1.78 11.91
N ALA A 73 -25.24 -1.40 10.69
CA ALA A 73 -24.35 -0.74 9.74
C ALA A 73 -23.74 0.56 10.29
N GLU A 74 -24.46 1.28 11.14
CA GLU A 74 -23.96 2.53 11.72
C GLU A 74 -22.91 2.27 12.81
N ALA A 75 -23.17 1.30 13.68
CA ALA A 75 -22.20 0.88 14.70
C ALA A 75 -20.92 0.31 14.05
N VAL A 76 -21.06 -0.57 13.05
CA VAL A 76 -19.93 -1.11 12.28
C VAL A 76 -19.12 0.01 11.65
N HIS A 77 -19.78 0.94 10.96
CA HIS A 77 -19.09 2.07 10.32
C HIS A 77 -18.31 2.92 11.34
N LEU A 78 -18.91 3.25 12.50
CA LEU A 78 -18.23 4.03 13.54
C LEU A 78 -17.09 3.26 14.23
N LEU A 79 -17.23 1.95 14.41
CA LEU A 79 -16.15 1.09 14.93
C LEU A 79 -15.00 1.00 13.94
N LEU A 80 -15.25 0.82 12.65
CA LEU A 80 -14.21 0.83 11.62
C LEU A 80 -13.51 2.19 11.54
N ARG A 81 -14.25 3.31 11.62
CA ARG A 81 -13.65 4.64 11.75
C ARG A 81 -12.78 4.78 12.99
N SER A 82 -13.21 4.20 14.11
CA SER A 82 -12.42 4.20 15.34
C SER A 82 -11.13 3.40 15.18
N LEU A 83 -11.21 2.19 14.62
CA LEU A 83 -10.05 1.34 14.32
C LEU A 83 -9.12 2.00 13.30
N LYS A 84 -9.64 2.72 12.31
CA LYS A 84 -8.85 3.51 11.35
C LYS A 84 -8.01 4.57 12.09
N ILE A 85 -8.62 5.29 13.01
CA ILE A 85 -7.95 6.30 13.83
C ILE A 85 -6.86 5.64 14.70
N LEU A 86 -7.22 4.57 15.41
CA LEU A 86 -6.33 3.88 16.33
C LEU A 86 -5.13 3.22 15.62
N SER A 87 -5.34 2.64 14.43
CA SER A 87 -4.31 1.96 13.63
C SER A 87 -3.25 2.90 13.02
N ARG A 88 -3.39 4.23 13.20
CA ARG A 88 -2.32 5.18 12.86
C ARG A 88 -1.08 4.98 13.73
N LYS A 89 -1.25 4.51 14.98
CA LYS A 89 -0.14 4.17 15.89
C LYS A 89 0.37 2.76 15.63
N GLN A 90 1.69 2.58 15.65
CA GLN A 90 2.31 1.28 15.42
C GLN A 90 1.94 0.25 16.50
N ASP A 91 2.02 0.61 17.78
CA ASP A 91 1.67 -0.28 18.90
C ASP A 91 0.26 -0.87 18.73
N ASN A 92 -0.68 -0.04 18.32
CA ASN A 92 -2.06 -0.44 18.06
C ASN A 92 -2.16 -1.42 16.88
N ARG A 93 -1.40 -1.23 15.80
CA ARG A 93 -1.37 -2.19 14.68
C ARG A 93 -0.83 -3.54 15.12
N CYS A 94 0.18 -3.56 15.99
CA CYS A 94 0.73 -4.79 16.54
C CYS A 94 -0.30 -5.55 17.41
N ILE A 95 -1.15 -4.82 18.15
CA ILE A 95 -2.21 -5.40 18.99
C ILE A 95 -3.40 -5.90 18.16
N ILE A 96 -3.78 -5.22 17.07
CA ILE A 96 -4.94 -5.58 16.25
C ILE A 96 -4.86 -7.05 15.80
N GLY A 97 -3.70 -7.47 15.29
CA GLY A 97 -3.39 -8.87 15.03
C GLY A 97 -4.43 -9.61 14.15
N ALA A 98 -4.44 -10.94 14.28
CA ALA A 98 -5.34 -11.80 13.51
C ALA A 98 -6.82 -11.59 13.87
N ASP A 99 -7.14 -11.38 15.15
CA ASP A 99 -8.53 -11.20 15.61
C ASP A 99 -9.16 -9.93 15.05
N GLY A 100 -8.41 -8.82 15.06
CA GLY A 100 -8.89 -7.57 14.50
C GLY A 100 -8.96 -7.60 12.97
N ILE A 101 -8.05 -8.29 12.29
CA ILE A 101 -8.19 -8.57 10.85
C ILE A 101 -9.50 -9.33 10.59
N MET A 102 -9.76 -10.40 11.32
CA MET A 102 -10.98 -11.18 11.18
C MET A 102 -12.24 -10.33 11.43
N ALA A 103 -12.23 -9.49 12.46
CA ALA A 103 -13.34 -8.58 12.78
C ALA A 103 -13.63 -7.59 11.63
N VAL A 104 -12.59 -7.05 11.01
CA VAL A 104 -12.73 -6.16 9.84
C VAL A 104 -13.27 -6.93 8.64
N LEU A 105 -12.75 -8.13 8.35
CA LEU A 105 -13.19 -8.93 7.20
C LEU A 105 -14.65 -9.39 7.32
N LEU A 106 -15.11 -9.73 8.53
CA LEU A 106 -16.53 -10.01 8.78
C LEU A 106 -17.41 -8.81 8.41
N SER A 107 -16.95 -7.60 8.74
CA SER A 107 -17.64 -6.33 8.42
C SER A 107 -17.65 -6.01 6.93
N LEU A 108 -16.73 -6.60 6.15
CA LEU A 108 -16.63 -6.45 4.70
C LEU A 108 -17.44 -7.49 3.92
N SER A 109 -18.29 -8.26 4.59
CA SER A 109 -19.20 -9.22 3.97
C SER A 109 -20.52 -8.57 3.53
N PRO A 110 -21.21 -9.09 2.50
CA PRO A 110 -22.52 -8.57 2.10
C PRO A 110 -23.57 -8.65 3.22
N PRO A 111 -24.49 -7.67 3.35
CA PRO A 111 -24.60 -6.44 2.54
C PRO A 111 -23.53 -5.41 2.90
N LEU A 112 -22.73 -5.01 1.91
CA LEU A 112 -21.61 -4.09 2.08
C LEU A 112 -21.99 -2.71 1.57
N THR A 113 -21.86 -1.69 2.42
CA THR A 113 -22.07 -0.29 2.01
C THR A 113 -20.74 0.34 1.58
N PRO A 114 -20.73 1.32 0.67
CA PRO A 114 -19.50 2.01 0.25
C PRO A 114 -18.71 2.59 1.43
N LYS A 115 -19.40 3.17 2.43
CA LYS A 115 -18.77 3.72 3.64
C LYS A 115 -18.04 2.64 4.46
N ILE A 116 -18.67 1.49 4.66
CA ILE A 116 -18.05 0.36 5.38
C ILE A 116 -16.88 -0.20 4.59
N ALA A 117 -17.02 -0.33 3.26
CA ALA A 117 -15.94 -0.80 2.39
C ALA A 117 -14.71 0.12 2.47
N ALA A 118 -14.91 1.44 2.31
CA ALA A 118 -13.84 2.43 2.36
C ALA A 118 -13.10 2.42 3.71
N GLU A 119 -13.85 2.41 4.82
CA GLU A 119 -13.28 2.40 6.17
C GLU A 119 -12.57 1.08 6.49
N GLY A 120 -13.18 -0.06 6.17
CA GLY A 120 -12.56 -1.37 6.39
C GLY A 120 -11.29 -1.56 5.56
N ALA A 121 -11.30 -1.15 4.28
CA ALA A 121 -10.09 -1.15 3.45
C ALA A 121 -9.01 -0.21 4.00
N ASN A 122 -9.37 0.93 4.60
CA ASN A 122 -8.41 1.82 5.24
C ASN A 122 -7.78 1.20 6.50
N VAL A 123 -8.59 0.52 7.34
CA VAL A 123 -8.07 -0.24 8.48
C VAL A 123 -7.08 -1.29 7.99
N LEU A 124 -7.44 -2.07 6.95
CA LEU A 124 -6.56 -3.08 6.35
C LEU A 124 -5.26 -2.47 5.80
N LEU A 125 -5.33 -1.33 5.11
CA LEU A 125 -4.16 -0.57 4.66
C LEU A 125 -3.22 -0.27 5.82
N ASN A 126 -3.72 0.33 6.90
CA ASN A 126 -2.87 0.72 8.02
C ASN A 126 -2.23 -0.51 8.67
N VAL A 127 -3.02 -1.53 9.00
CA VAL A 127 -2.51 -2.71 9.72
C VAL A 127 -1.52 -3.54 8.90
N CYS A 128 -1.60 -3.50 7.57
CA CYS A 128 -0.66 -4.19 6.67
C CYS A 128 0.74 -3.58 6.63
N TYR A 129 1.00 -2.46 7.31
CA TYR A 129 2.38 -2.02 7.56
C TYR A 129 3.17 -3.00 8.45
N GLU A 130 2.48 -3.83 9.24
CA GLU A 130 3.12 -4.82 10.09
C GLU A 130 3.14 -6.22 9.42
N PRO A 131 4.30 -6.89 9.29
CA PRO A 131 4.41 -8.18 8.60
C PRO A 131 3.56 -9.31 9.19
N GLN A 132 3.34 -9.33 10.51
CA GLN A 132 2.49 -10.30 11.18
C GLN A 132 1.02 -10.17 10.76
N ASN A 133 0.56 -8.94 10.50
CA ASN A 133 -0.80 -8.68 10.07
C ASN A 133 -0.99 -9.08 8.61
N VAL A 134 0.02 -8.84 7.75
CA VAL A 134 -0.03 -9.37 6.38
C VAL A 134 -0.07 -10.89 6.39
N SER A 135 0.75 -11.53 7.23
CA SER A 135 0.75 -13.01 7.37
C SER A 135 -0.63 -13.54 7.79
N ALA A 136 -1.29 -12.88 8.74
CA ALA A 136 -2.66 -13.21 9.13
C ALA A 136 -3.66 -13.00 7.97
N LEU A 137 -3.58 -11.86 7.27
CA LEU A 137 -4.47 -11.55 6.14
C LEU A 137 -4.33 -12.56 4.99
N LEU A 138 -3.11 -13.05 4.72
CA LEU A 138 -2.84 -14.04 3.66
C LEU A 138 -3.56 -15.38 3.90
N ASN A 139 -3.86 -15.72 5.16
CA ASN A 139 -4.59 -16.93 5.54
C ASN A 139 -6.12 -16.77 5.46
N THR A 140 -6.61 -15.68 4.86
CA THR A 140 -8.04 -15.34 4.77
C THR A 140 -8.43 -14.97 3.32
N THR A 141 -9.69 -14.58 3.12
CA THR A 141 -10.16 -13.99 1.86
C THR A 141 -9.80 -12.50 1.71
N GLY A 142 -9.10 -11.90 2.67
CA GLY A 142 -8.88 -10.45 2.70
C GLY A 142 -8.12 -9.91 1.48
N VAL A 143 -7.09 -10.62 1.00
CA VAL A 143 -6.38 -10.21 -0.22
C VAL A 143 -7.29 -10.26 -1.45
N GLN A 144 -8.18 -11.26 -1.53
CA GLN A 144 -9.16 -11.36 -2.61
C GLN A 144 -10.17 -10.21 -2.59
N GLN A 145 -10.62 -9.81 -1.40
CA GLN A 145 -11.51 -8.65 -1.25
C GLN A 145 -10.80 -7.35 -1.66
N LEU A 146 -9.55 -7.14 -1.24
CA LEU A 146 -8.76 -5.97 -1.64
C LEU A 146 -8.54 -5.91 -3.16
N VAL A 147 -8.24 -7.04 -3.82
CA VAL A 147 -8.10 -7.10 -5.29
C VAL A 147 -9.43 -6.77 -5.97
N GLY A 148 -10.57 -7.20 -5.40
CA GLY A 148 -11.90 -6.85 -5.89
C GLY A 148 -12.20 -5.35 -5.82
N PHE A 149 -11.81 -4.69 -4.72
CA PHE A 149 -12.01 -3.25 -4.51
C PHE A 149 -11.23 -2.35 -5.48
N LEU A 150 -10.22 -2.87 -6.18
CA LEU A 150 -9.52 -2.12 -7.23
C LEU A 150 -10.41 -1.78 -8.43
N SER A 151 -11.52 -2.49 -8.62
CA SER A 151 -12.47 -2.27 -9.71
C SER A 151 -13.71 -1.48 -9.28
N ASP A 152 -13.74 -0.95 -8.06
CA ASP A 152 -14.83 -0.10 -7.56
C ASP A 152 -14.77 1.29 -8.21
N ASP A 153 -15.88 2.03 -8.21
CA ASP A 153 -15.95 3.39 -8.74
C ASP A 153 -15.48 4.44 -7.73
N ASP A 154 -15.41 4.12 -6.43
CA ASP A 154 -14.95 5.01 -5.38
C ASP A 154 -13.40 5.11 -5.36
N PRO A 155 -12.81 6.27 -5.71
CA PRO A 155 -11.37 6.45 -5.74
C PRO A 155 -10.70 6.29 -4.37
N ASP A 156 -11.39 6.60 -3.27
CA ASP A 156 -10.82 6.42 -1.93
C ASP A 156 -10.73 4.95 -1.56
N LEU A 157 -11.75 4.16 -1.92
CA LEU A 157 -11.72 2.71 -1.77
C LEU A 157 -10.62 2.07 -2.64
N GLN A 158 -10.52 2.47 -3.91
CA GLN A 158 -9.45 2.04 -4.81
C GLN A 158 -8.06 2.37 -4.24
N ALA A 159 -7.86 3.60 -3.74
CA ALA A 159 -6.59 4.02 -3.16
C ALA A 159 -6.24 3.25 -1.89
N ASN A 160 -7.22 3.01 -1.01
CA ASN A 160 -7.01 2.23 0.21
C ASN A 160 -6.65 0.78 -0.14
N ALA A 161 -7.35 0.17 -1.09
CA ALA A 161 -7.09 -1.19 -1.56
C ALA A 161 -5.70 -1.32 -2.21
N ALA A 162 -5.36 -0.42 -3.15
CA ALA A 162 -4.06 -0.41 -3.81
C ALA A 162 -2.92 -0.18 -2.80
N GLY A 163 -3.13 0.68 -1.79
CA GLY A 163 -2.14 0.91 -0.75
C GLY A 163 -1.94 -0.31 0.16
N ALA A 164 -3.02 -0.99 0.56
CA ALA A 164 -2.90 -2.23 1.32
C ALA A 164 -2.14 -3.29 0.52
N ILE A 165 -2.46 -3.43 -0.78
CA ILE A 165 -1.76 -4.34 -1.70
C ILE A 165 -0.29 -3.97 -1.84
N GLN A 166 0.04 -2.67 -1.95
CA GLN A 166 1.43 -2.20 -1.96
C GLN A 166 2.20 -2.72 -0.73
N SER A 167 1.62 -2.57 0.48
CA SER A 167 2.22 -3.05 1.72
C SER A 167 2.35 -4.57 1.78
N ILE A 168 1.33 -5.30 1.33
CA ILE A 168 1.35 -6.78 1.24
C ILE A 168 2.51 -7.24 0.33
N CYS A 169 2.75 -6.52 -0.76
CA CYS A 169 3.76 -6.87 -1.76
C CYS A 169 5.22 -6.65 -1.32
N PHE A 170 5.47 -6.11 -0.13
CA PHE A 170 6.82 -6.17 0.46
C PHE A 170 7.25 -7.61 0.77
N GLN A 171 6.30 -8.54 0.96
CA GLN A 171 6.60 -9.93 1.28
C GLN A 171 6.42 -10.84 0.04
N PRO A 172 7.31 -11.82 -0.20
CA PRO A 172 7.21 -12.72 -1.35
C PRO A 172 5.88 -13.46 -1.45
N LEU A 173 5.38 -14.02 -0.34
CA LEU A 173 4.07 -14.70 -0.31
C LEU A 173 2.91 -13.74 -0.63
N GLY A 174 3.03 -12.48 -0.21
CA GLY A 174 2.07 -11.43 -0.54
C GLY A 174 2.04 -11.13 -2.04
N ARG A 175 3.21 -10.97 -2.67
CA ARG A 175 3.30 -10.76 -4.12
C ARG A 175 2.73 -11.93 -4.91
N GLN A 176 3.10 -13.16 -4.54
CA GLN A 176 2.56 -14.36 -5.16
C GLN A 176 1.03 -14.40 -5.04
N ARG A 177 0.48 -14.18 -3.83
CA ARG A 177 -0.96 -14.24 -3.61
C ARG A 177 -1.73 -13.18 -4.39
N VAL A 178 -1.23 -11.94 -4.44
CA VAL A 178 -1.84 -10.86 -5.23
C VAL A 178 -1.79 -11.17 -6.73
N CYS A 179 -0.66 -11.71 -7.21
CA CYS A 179 -0.49 -12.14 -8.60
C CYS A 179 -1.49 -13.25 -8.97
N ASP A 180 -1.60 -14.30 -8.16
CA ASP A 180 -2.52 -15.44 -8.36
C ASP A 180 -3.99 -15.00 -8.41
N LEU A 181 -4.33 -13.94 -7.68
CA LEU A 181 -5.68 -13.36 -7.63
C LEU A 181 -5.97 -12.37 -8.77
N GLY A 182 -5.04 -12.16 -9.71
CA GLY A 182 -5.21 -11.25 -10.83
C GLY A 182 -5.00 -9.77 -10.49
N GLY A 183 -4.29 -9.47 -9.39
CA GLY A 183 -4.06 -8.09 -8.93
C GLY A 183 -3.36 -7.21 -9.97
N ILE A 184 -2.50 -7.77 -10.83
CA ILE A 184 -1.81 -7.00 -11.89
C ILE A 184 -2.83 -6.45 -12.91
N GLN A 185 -3.76 -7.27 -13.37
CA GLN A 185 -4.79 -6.87 -14.33
C GLN A 185 -5.66 -5.74 -13.76
N ASN A 186 -5.92 -5.76 -12.45
CA ASN A 186 -6.76 -4.77 -11.79
C ASN A 186 -5.99 -3.48 -11.46
N LEU A 187 -4.70 -3.55 -11.19
CA LEU A 187 -3.86 -2.39 -10.87
C LEU A 187 -3.45 -1.58 -12.11
N LEU A 188 -3.19 -2.24 -13.26
CA LEU A 188 -2.69 -1.55 -14.45
C LEU A 188 -3.63 -0.44 -14.98
N PRO A 189 -4.97 -0.61 -15.04
CA PRO A 189 -5.88 0.46 -15.42
C PRO A 189 -5.77 1.70 -14.54
N LEU A 190 -5.53 1.51 -13.24
CA LEU A 190 -5.45 2.59 -12.23
C LEU A 190 -4.25 3.51 -12.43
N LEU A 191 -3.20 3.06 -13.14
CA LEU A 191 -2.04 3.89 -13.48
C LEU A 191 -2.39 5.08 -14.40
N GLY A 192 -3.52 5.03 -15.10
CA GLY A 192 -3.96 6.08 -16.02
C GLY A 192 -5.23 6.82 -15.57
N CYS A 193 -5.63 6.70 -14.31
CA CYS A 193 -6.81 7.41 -13.80
C CYS A 193 -6.48 8.85 -13.37
N ASN A 194 -7.50 9.68 -13.18
CA ASN A 194 -7.34 11.10 -12.84
C ASN A 194 -7.26 11.36 -11.32
N HIS A 195 -7.01 10.32 -10.51
CA HIS A 195 -6.94 10.43 -9.05
C HIS A 195 -5.50 10.22 -8.57
N PRO A 196 -4.76 11.28 -8.21
CA PRO A 196 -3.33 11.19 -7.88
C PRO A 196 -3.01 10.16 -6.78
N LYS A 197 -3.83 10.10 -5.74
CA LYS A 197 -3.68 9.13 -4.64
C LYS A 197 -3.79 7.68 -5.12
N VAL A 198 -4.73 7.41 -6.04
CA VAL A 198 -4.91 6.08 -6.64
C VAL A 198 -3.69 5.73 -7.49
N VAL A 199 -3.25 6.65 -8.36
CA VAL A 199 -2.07 6.47 -9.22
C VAL A 199 -0.81 6.20 -8.39
N THR A 200 -0.55 6.99 -7.34
CA THR A 200 0.61 6.77 -6.45
C THR A 200 0.60 5.39 -5.82
N ARG A 201 -0.54 4.93 -5.30
CA ARG A 201 -0.63 3.61 -4.66
C ARG A 201 -0.53 2.47 -5.67
N ALA A 202 -1.17 2.61 -6.84
CA ALA A 202 -1.12 1.61 -7.89
C ALA A 202 0.29 1.47 -8.48
N ALA A 203 0.98 2.59 -8.76
CA ALA A 203 2.35 2.58 -9.25
C ALA A 203 3.31 1.91 -8.27
N GLY A 204 3.19 2.23 -6.97
CA GLY A 204 3.97 1.58 -5.92
C GLY A 204 3.67 0.09 -5.78
N ALA A 205 2.41 -0.34 -5.89
CA ALA A 205 2.05 -1.75 -5.87
C ALA A 205 2.62 -2.52 -7.07
N ILE A 206 2.55 -1.96 -8.28
CA ILE A 206 3.14 -2.55 -9.49
C ILE A 206 4.67 -2.63 -9.39
N HIS A 207 5.31 -1.60 -8.84
CA HIS A 207 6.75 -1.62 -8.56
C HIS A 207 7.11 -2.81 -7.65
N ASN A 208 6.43 -2.97 -6.52
CA ASN A 208 6.71 -4.09 -5.61
C ASN A 208 6.47 -5.45 -6.29
N LEU A 209 5.34 -5.63 -6.98
CA LEU A 209 4.98 -6.86 -7.70
C LEU A 209 6.00 -7.24 -8.78
N SER A 210 6.52 -6.26 -9.52
CA SER A 210 7.46 -6.47 -10.64
C SER A 210 8.80 -7.11 -10.24
N SER A 211 9.07 -7.25 -8.94
CA SER A 211 10.22 -7.99 -8.43
C SER A 211 10.20 -9.48 -8.80
N ASP A 212 9.02 -10.05 -9.06
CA ASP A 212 8.87 -11.47 -9.40
C ASP A 212 8.71 -11.71 -10.91
N SER A 213 9.27 -12.81 -11.41
CA SER A 213 9.32 -13.09 -12.86
C SER A 213 7.95 -13.29 -13.51
N GLU A 214 6.99 -13.90 -12.81
CA GLU A 214 5.62 -14.04 -13.31
C GLU A 214 4.93 -12.69 -13.42
N SER A 215 5.10 -11.82 -12.41
CA SER A 215 4.56 -10.47 -12.45
C SER A 215 5.10 -9.68 -13.64
N ILE A 216 6.40 -9.78 -13.94
CA ILE A 216 7.00 -9.14 -15.13
C ILE A 216 6.31 -9.63 -16.41
N ARG A 217 6.14 -10.95 -16.57
CA ARG A 217 5.46 -11.53 -17.73
C ARG A 217 4.04 -10.99 -17.88
N LEU A 218 3.29 -10.90 -16.78
CA LEU A 218 1.92 -10.41 -16.79
C LEU A 218 1.84 -8.90 -17.05
N ILE A 219 2.74 -8.10 -16.47
CA ILE A 219 2.84 -6.66 -16.77
C ILE A 219 3.08 -6.44 -18.26
N ARG A 220 3.99 -7.19 -18.89
CA ARG A 220 4.19 -7.14 -20.35
C ARG A 220 2.94 -7.59 -21.11
N LYS A 221 2.39 -8.75 -20.75
CA LYS A 221 1.23 -9.37 -21.42
C LYS A 221 0.00 -8.45 -21.42
N TYR A 222 -0.24 -7.72 -20.34
CA TYR A 222 -1.39 -6.82 -20.18
C TYR A 222 -1.08 -5.35 -20.48
N ALA A 223 -0.08 -5.09 -21.35
CA ALA A 223 0.27 -3.76 -21.82
C ALA A 223 0.56 -2.75 -20.69
N GLY A 224 1.21 -3.21 -19.62
CA GLY A 224 1.63 -2.36 -18.50
C GLY A 224 2.85 -1.48 -18.81
N ILE A 225 3.75 -1.92 -19.69
CA ILE A 225 4.95 -1.14 -20.07
C ILE A 225 4.60 0.26 -20.59
N PRO A 226 3.72 0.43 -21.61
CA PRO A 226 3.32 1.77 -22.06
C PRO A 226 2.77 2.66 -20.95
N ARG A 227 2.00 2.09 -20.02
CA ARG A 227 1.40 2.83 -18.89
C ARG A 227 2.47 3.33 -17.93
N LEU A 228 3.47 2.50 -17.64
CA LEU A 228 4.61 2.88 -16.81
C LEU A 228 5.46 3.96 -17.48
N LEU A 229 5.66 3.89 -18.79
CA LEU A 229 6.41 4.91 -19.53
C LEU A 229 5.74 6.29 -19.47
N LEU A 230 4.41 6.36 -19.56
CA LEU A 230 3.66 7.61 -19.40
C LEU A 230 3.89 8.25 -18.02
N LEU A 231 4.00 7.43 -16.97
CA LEU A 231 4.22 7.91 -15.60
C LEU A 231 5.63 8.43 -15.33
N LEU A 232 6.62 8.17 -16.20
CA LEU A 232 7.98 8.71 -16.04
C LEU A 232 8.03 10.25 -16.08
N SER A 233 7.02 10.89 -16.69
CA SER A 233 6.88 12.35 -16.76
C SER A 233 5.87 12.91 -15.77
N ASP A 234 5.42 12.11 -14.79
CA ASP A 234 4.49 12.59 -13.77
C ASP A 234 5.16 13.67 -12.90
N THR A 235 4.40 14.72 -12.58
CA THR A 235 4.83 15.82 -11.71
C THR A 235 5.16 15.37 -10.29
N ASN A 236 4.56 14.27 -9.84
CA ASN A 236 4.88 13.65 -8.57
C ASN A 236 6.07 12.69 -8.73
N VAL A 237 7.24 13.12 -8.25
CA VAL A 237 8.48 12.34 -8.37
C VAL A 237 8.39 10.94 -7.74
N ALA A 238 7.55 10.72 -6.73
CA ALA A 238 7.34 9.41 -6.14
C ALA A 238 6.60 8.45 -7.10
N VAL A 239 5.69 8.98 -7.94
CA VAL A 239 5.01 8.23 -9.00
C VAL A 239 6.00 7.89 -10.10
N ALA A 240 6.74 8.89 -10.59
CA ALA A 240 7.76 8.69 -11.62
C ALA A 240 8.87 7.72 -11.19
N GLY A 241 9.33 7.82 -9.94
CA GLY A 241 10.30 6.91 -9.34
C GLY A 241 9.76 5.48 -9.22
N SER A 242 8.51 5.30 -8.78
CA SER A 242 7.87 3.98 -8.75
C SER A 242 7.73 3.38 -10.15
N ALA A 243 7.39 4.19 -11.15
CA ALA A 243 7.33 3.74 -12.54
C ALA A 243 8.71 3.35 -13.09
N ALA A 244 9.74 4.14 -12.80
CA ALA A 244 11.12 3.83 -13.15
C ALA A 244 11.60 2.53 -12.48
N GLY A 245 11.27 2.30 -11.20
CA GLY A 245 11.62 1.08 -10.47
C GLY A 245 10.90 -0.15 -11.03
N ALA A 246 9.62 -0.02 -11.38
CA ALA A 246 8.90 -1.06 -12.09
C ALA A 246 9.55 -1.38 -13.45
N LEU A 247 9.97 -0.37 -14.22
CA LEU A 247 10.67 -0.56 -15.50
C LEU A 247 12.07 -1.16 -15.33
N GLN A 248 12.79 -0.81 -14.26
CA GLN A 248 14.06 -1.45 -13.89
C GLN A 248 13.85 -2.95 -13.67
N ASN A 249 12.81 -3.33 -12.92
CA ASN A 249 12.51 -4.72 -12.67
C ASN A 249 12.06 -5.47 -13.93
N VAL A 250 11.14 -4.88 -14.70
CA VAL A 250 10.57 -5.44 -15.93
C VAL A 250 11.64 -5.61 -17.02
N SER A 251 12.59 -4.69 -17.11
CA SER A 251 13.74 -4.77 -18.03
C SER A 251 14.73 -5.89 -17.69
N ARG A 252 14.52 -6.71 -16.66
CA ARG A 252 15.30 -7.96 -16.49
C ARG A 252 14.88 -9.05 -17.49
N GLU A 253 13.64 -9.00 -18.01
CA GLU A 253 13.19 -9.90 -19.07
C GLU A 253 13.56 -9.35 -20.45
N LEU A 254 14.20 -10.17 -21.30
CA LEU A 254 14.65 -9.75 -22.64
C LEU A 254 13.50 -9.20 -23.50
N ALA A 255 12.37 -9.90 -23.56
CA ALA A 255 11.22 -9.47 -24.35
C ALA A 255 10.68 -8.11 -23.90
N SER A 256 10.67 -7.86 -22.59
CA SER A 256 10.29 -6.56 -22.03
C SER A 256 11.30 -5.46 -22.36
N ARG A 257 12.61 -5.74 -22.30
CA ARG A 257 13.64 -4.76 -22.71
C ARG A 257 13.47 -4.29 -24.14
N LEU A 258 13.25 -5.21 -25.07
CA LEU A 258 13.10 -4.89 -26.48
C LEU A 258 11.89 -3.96 -26.70
N LEU A 259 10.75 -4.27 -26.07
CA LEU A 259 9.57 -3.40 -26.10
C LEU A 259 9.84 -2.01 -25.51
N ILE A 260 10.53 -1.93 -24.38
CA ILE A 260 10.88 -0.64 -23.75
C ILE A 260 11.76 0.21 -24.70
N ARG A 261 12.68 -0.42 -25.44
CA ARG A 261 13.55 0.26 -26.41
C ARG A 261 12.79 0.78 -27.61
N GLU A 262 11.85 0.00 -28.12
CA GLU A 262 11.00 0.39 -29.25
C GLU A 262 10.10 1.59 -28.93
N MET A 263 9.81 1.83 -27.65
CA MET A 263 8.92 2.90 -27.16
C MET A 263 9.64 4.18 -26.74
N ASP A 264 10.90 4.36 -27.15
CA ASP A 264 11.73 5.56 -26.87
C ASP A 264 11.76 5.95 -25.38
N ALA A 265 11.95 4.96 -24.50
CA ALA A 265 11.96 5.17 -23.04
C ALA A 265 13.22 5.88 -22.52
N ILE A 266 14.31 5.90 -23.30
CA ILE A 266 15.64 6.34 -22.86
C ILE A 266 15.65 7.83 -22.46
N PRO A 267 15.11 8.78 -23.26
CA PRO A 267 15.11 10.18 -22.87
C PRO A 267 14.34 10.45 -21.58
N ALA A 268 13.17 9.82 -21.41
CA ALA A 268 12.34 9.97 -20.21
C ALA A 268 13.05 9.44 -18.95
N LEU A 269 13.69 8.28 -19.03
CA LEU A 269 14.50 7.75 -17.92
C LEU A 269 15.74 8.61 -17.65
N ALA A 270 16.40 9.13 -18.68
CA ALA A 270 17.57 10.00 -18.52
C ALA A 270 17.22 11.32 -17.81
N MET A 271 16.05 11.90 -18.09
CA MET A 271 15.55 13.09 -17.39
C MET A 271 15.44 12.88 -15.87
N LEU A 272 15.00 11.70 -15.44
CA LEU A 272 14.88 11.37 -14.01
C LEU A 272 16.23 11.28 -13.27
N LEU A 273 17.34 11.09 -13.98
CA LEU A 273 18.68 11.11 -13.37
C LEU A 273 19.05 12.47 -12.79
N SER A 274 18.35 13.54 -13.18
CA SER A 274 18.59 14.91 -12.72
C SER A 274 17.52 15.43 -11.76
N CYS A 275 16.57 14.59 -11.32
CA CYS A 275 15.60 14.99 -10.29
C CYS A 275 16.24 15.05 -8.90
N GLU A 276 15.57 15.63 -7.91
CA GLU A 276 16.12 15.71 -6.53
C GLU A 276 15.97 14.39 -5.75
N ASP A 277 15.06 13.51 -6.16
CA ASP A 277 14.78 12.26 -5.47
C ASP A 277 15.79 11.16 -5.82
N VAL A 278 16.63 10.81 -4.84
CA VAL A 278 17.71 9.82 -5.03
C VAL A 278 17.16 8.44 -5.40
N HIS A 279 16.02 8.04 -4.85
CA HIS A 279 15.43 6.73 -5.15
C HIS A 279 14.99 6.66 -6.62
N ALA A 280 14.34 7.69 -7.14
CA ALA A 280 13.96 7.81 -8.54
C ALA A 280 15.19 7.81 -9.46
N GLN A 281 16.26 8.51 -9.09
CA GLN A 281 17.53 8.48 -9.83
C GLN A 281 18.10 7.06 -9.93
N VAL A 282 18.17 6.33 -8.80
CA VAL A 282 18.69 4.96 -8.75
C VAL A 282 17.85 4.02 -9.60
N CYS A 283 16.52 4.11 -9.48
CA CYS A 283 15.59 3.31 -10.29
C CYS A 283 15.76 3.57 -11.78
N ALA A 284 15.81 4.85 -12.19
CA ALA A 284 15.97 5.24 -13.58
C ALA A 284 17.31 4.76 -14.16
N ALA A 285 18.39 4.91 -13.40
CA ALA A 285 19.71 4.41 -13.81
C ALA A 285 19.76 2.89 -13.95
N GLY A 286 19.14 2.17 -13.00
CA GLY A 286 19.05 0.72 -13.08
C GLY A 286 18.27 0.24 -14.31
N ALA A 287 17.16 0.92 -14.66
CA ALA A 287 16.43 0.65 -15.88
C ALA A 287 17.30 0.91 -17.12
N LEU A 288 17.99 2.05 -17.19
CA LEU A 288 18.90 2.38 -18.29
C LEU A 288 20.02 1.35 -18.45
N LEU A 289 20.63 0.89 -17.35
CA LEU A 289 21.65 -0.15 -17.37
C LEU A 289 21.13 -1.44 -17.99
N ASN A 290 19.95 -1.90 -17.56
CA ASN A 290 19.35 -3.12 -18.09
C ASN A 290 19.05 -2.99 -19.59
N ILE A 291 18.60 -1.82 -20.02
CA ILE A 291 18.20 -1.53 -21.41
C ILE A 291 19.41 -1.43 -22.36
N LEU A 292 20.46 -0.71 -21.92
CA LEU A 292 21.62 -0.34 -22.74
C LEU A 292 22.83 -1.27 -22.57
N GLY A 293 22.96 -1.93 -21.42
CA GLY A 293 24.10 -2.77 -21.05
C GLY A 293 24.48 -3.83 -22.09
N PRO A 294 23.52 -4.65 -22.60
CA PRO A 294 23.84 -5.72 -23.56
C PRO A 294 24.58 -5.25 -24.83
N ASP A 295 24.25 -4.08 -25.36
CA ASP A 295 24.88 -3.53 -26.57
C ASP A 295 26.33 -3.08 -26.30
N LEU A 296 26.59 -2.70 -25.05
CA LEU A 296 27.89 -2.20 -24.63
C LEU A 296 28.86 -3.35 -24.34
N GLU A 297 28.37 -4.54 -24.00
CA GLU A 297 29.18 -5.75 -23.84
C GLU A 297 29.47 -6.43 -25.18
N GLY A 298 28.54 -6.41 -26.14
CA GLY A 298 28.65 -7.07 -27.45
C GLY A 298 29.54 -6.40 -28.51
N GLY A 299 30.10 -5.21 -28.24
CA GLY A 299 30.86 -4.44 -29.22
C GLY A 299 32.31 -4.89 -29.41
N MET A 300 32.57 -5.77 -30.38
CA MET A 300 33.88 -5.84 -31.08
C MET A 300 34.08 -4.66 -32.06
N TYR A 301 33.05 -3.86 -32.36
CA TYR A 301 33.13 -2.69 -33.24
C TYR A 301 32.13 -1.57 -32.83
N GLY A 302 32.55 -0.58 -32.04
CA GLY A 302 31.72 0.60 -31.66
C GLY A 302 32.33 1.48 -30.54
N PRO A 303 32.10 2.81 -30.49
CA PRO A 303 33.05 3.78 -29.93
C PRO A 303 33.20 3.75 -28.40
N ARG A 304 34.46 3.79 -27.94
CA ARG A 304 34.91 3.81 -26.52
C ARG A 304 34.39 5.00 -25.67
N ALA A 305 33.60 5.91 -26.24
CA ALA A 305 33.08 7.09 -25.55
C ALA A 305 31.80 6.75 -24.74
N ASP A 306 30.87 5.99 -25.32
CA ASP A 306 29.61 5.58 -24.68
C ASP A 306 29.84 4.64 -23.50
N ARG A 307 30.87 3.78 -23.59
CA ARG A 307 31.30 2.94 -22.46
C ARG A 307 31.84 3.77 -21.28
N ARG A 308 32.46 4.94 -21.53
CA ARG A 308 33.03 5.82 -20.49
C ARG A 308 31.99 6.77 -19.88
N SER A 309 30.99 7.20 -20.64
CA SER A 309 29.85 7.96 -20.11
C SER A 309 28.95 7.05 -19.28
N LEU A 310 28.65 5.82 -19.74
CA LEU A 310 27.90 4.86 -18.93
C LEU A 310 28.70 4.43 -17.70
N GLY A 311 29.98 4.10 -17.85
CA GLY A 311 30.82 3.74 -16.70
C GLY A 311 30.82 4.83 -15.62
N ARG A 312 30.87 6.10 -16.03
CA ARG A 312 30.75 7.24 -15.09
C ARG A 312 29.33 7.38 -14.52
N MET A 313 28.29 7.24 -15.33
CA MET A 313 26.90 7.27 -14.87
C MET A 313 26.65 6.17 -13.84
N MET A 314 27.12 4.95 -14.11
CA MET A 314 27.02 3.80 -13.23
C MET A 314 27.82 3.98 -11.94
N SER A 315 29.04 4.52 -12.01
CA SER A 315 29.81 4.87 -10.82
C SER A 315 29.11 5.93 -9.96
N LEU A 316 28.53 6.95 -10.57
CA LEU A 316 27.80 8.01 -9.86
C LEU A 316 26.52 7.48 -9.22
N VAL A 317 25.79 6.61 -9.91
CA VAL A 317 24.56 5.98 -9.40
C VAL A 317 24.86 5.02 -8.26
N MET A 318 25.89 4.17 -8.41
CA MET A 318 26.33 3.29 -7.32
C MET A 318 26.80 4.09 -6.12
N ALA A 319 27.57 5.17 -6.34
CA ALA A 319 27.98 6.07 -5.26
C ALA A 319 26.78 6.74 -4.58
N ALA A 320 25.80 7.22 -5.33
CA ALA A 320 24.58 7.82 -4.78
C ALA A 320 23.76 6.81 -3.98
N SER A 321 23.60 5.58 -4.47
CA SER A 321 22.92 4.49 -3.75
C SER A 321 23.64 4.12 -2.45
N MET A 322 24.96 3.94 -2.48
CA MET A 322 25.75 3.62 -1.28
C MET A 322 25.66 4.72 -0.22
N VAL A 323 25.63 5.99 -0.63
CA VAL A 323 25.44 7.12 0.28
C VAL A 323 24.02 7.11 0.85
N PHE A 324 23.00 6.86 0.03
CA PHE A 324 21.63 6.77 0.47
C PHE A 324 21.45 5.68 1.54
N ASP A 325 21.94 4.47 1.29
CA ASP A 325 21.85 3.36 2.25
C ASP A 325 22.60 3.69 3.56
N GLY A 326 23.79 4.29 3.44
CA GLY A 326 24.59 4.68 4.60
C GLY A 326 23.95 5.77 5.49
N VAL A 327 23.13 6.65 4.89
CA VAL A 327 22.47 7.77 5.59
C VAL A 327 21.07 7.39 6.08
N TYR A 328 20.32 6.61 5.29
CA TYR A 328 18.88 6.42 5.49
C TYR A 328 18.48 4.96 5.80
N GLU A 329 19.28 3.95 5.47
CA GLU A 329 18.99 2.55 5.81
C GLU A 329 19.62 2.06 7.12
N LYS A 330 20.23 2.95 7.93
CA LYS A 330 20.54 2.59 9.32
C LYS A 330 19.24 2.32 10.07
N ARG A 331 18.89 1.02 10.16
CA ARG A 331 17.91 0.48 11.11
C ARG A 331 18.19 1.08 12.49
N PRO A 332 17.17 1.40 13.29
CA PRO A 332 17.39 1.62 14.71
C PRO A 332 18.04 0.35 15.27
N GLU A 333 19.28 0.48 15.72
CA GLU A 333 19.85 -0.48 16.66
C GLU A 333 18.94 -0.49 17.89
N ILE A 334 18.47 -1.68 18.21
CA ILE A 334 17.70 -1.98 19.41
C ILE A 334 18.53 -1.54 20.62
N VAL A 335 18.07 -0.51 21.32
CA VAL A 335 18.25 -0.31 22.77
C VAL A 335 16.97 0.27 23.34
#